data_AF-A0A940VCU3-F1
#
_entry.id   AF-A0A940VCU3-F1
#
_cell.length_a   1.000
_cell.length_b   1.000
_cell.length_c   1.000
_cell.angle_alpha   90.00
_cell.angle_beta   90.00
_cell.angle_gamma   90.00
#
_symmetry.space_group_name_H-M   'P 1'
#
loop_
_entity.id
_entity.type
_entity.pdbx_description
1 polymer ?
#
loop_
_entity_poly.entity_id
_entity_poly.type
_entity_poly.pdbx_seq_one_letter_code
_entity_poly.pdbx_strand_id
1 'polypeptide(L)'
;MARRTTRDLIRELCAEAARQDSAALVLAVGHHTELVHFAHPDPVMRLNRLLQSGGRLAGILGCRTVAGETRWSTRPLQECANEAWVRPYLQAVAAAEAGAVRIDAAIADG
;
A
#
# COMPACT_ATOMS: atom_id res chain seq x y z
N MET A 1 -17.69 12.34 -14.26
CA MET A 1 -17.09 12.02 -12.95
C MET A 1 -15.80 12.81 -12.83
N ALA A 2 -15.62 13.60 -11.77
CA ALA A 2 -14.36 14.29 -11.54
C ALA A 2 -13.27 13.26 -11.24
N ARG A 3 -12.15 13.31 -11.97
CA ARG A 3 -10.99 12.46 -11.71
C ARG A 3 -10.41 12.86 -10.35
N ARG A 4 -10.25 11.92 -9.42
CA ARG A 4 -9.62 12.21 -8.13
C ARG A 4 -8.21 12.70 -8.37
N THR A 5 -7.80 13.71 -7.62
CA THR A 5 -6.42 14.22 -7.69
C THR A 5 -5.50 13.34 -6.84
N THR A 6 -4.20 13.40 -7.12
CA THR A 6 -3.15 12.84 -6.24
C THR A 6 -3.35 13.24 -4.79
N ARG A 7 -3.81 14.47 -4.54
CA ARG A 7 -4.07 15.00 -3.19
C ARG A 7 -5.26 14.30 -2.53
N ASP A 8 -6.31 13.98 -3.29
CA ASP A 8 -7.47 13.23 -2.79
C ASP A 8 -7.07 11.79 -2.41
N LEU A 9 -6.22 11.16 -3.22
CA LEU A 9 -5.70 9.81 -2.93
C LEU A 9 -4.83 9.79 -1.68
N ILE A 10 -3.97 10.80 -1.47
CA ILE A 10 -3.19 10.92 -0.24
C ILE A 10 -4.09 11.17 0.97
N ARG A 11 -5.15 11.99 0.85
CA ARG A 11 -6.12 12.18 1.94
C ARG A 11 -6.82 10.89 2.32
N GLU A 12 -7.21 10.09 1.33
CA GLU A 12 -7.80 8.78 1.53
C GLU A 12 -6.82 7.81 2.22
N LEU A 13 -5.55 7.81 1.79
CA LEU A 13 -4.48 7.05 2.44
C LEU A 13 -4.30 7.44 3.91
N CYS A 14 -4.26 8.74 4.23
CA CYS A 14 -4.16 9.21 5.61
C CYS A 14 -5.38 8.81 6.46
N ALA A 15 -6.58 8.82 5.88
CA ALA A 15 -7.79 8.39 6.57
C ALA A 15 -7.76 6.89 6.90
N GLU A 16 -7.21 6.05 6.00
CA GLU A 16 -6.98 4.64 6.30
C GLU A 16 -5.89 4.43 7.34
N ALA A 17 -4.78 5.18 7.24
CA ALA A 17 -3.69 5.11 8.22
C ALA A 17 -4.17 5.45 9.64
N ALA A 18 -5.14 6.35 9.81
CA ALA A 18 -5.73 6.65 11.13
C ALA A 18 -6.45 5.43 11.77
N ARG A 19 -6.75 4.39 10.99
CA ARG A 19 -7.41 3.17 11.44
C ARG A 19 -6.45 1.97 11.46
N GLN A 20 -5.19 2.13 11.08
CA GLN A 20 -4.22 1.05 10.93
C GLN A 20 -2.88 1.45 11.57
N ASP A 21 -1.96 0.51 11.76
CA ASP A 21 -0.62 0.87 12.26
C ASP A 21 0.24 1.45 11.13
N SER A 22 -0.01 1.00 9.90
CA SER A 22 0.55 1.60 8.70
C SER A 22 -0.37 1.43 7.50
N ALA A 23 -0.24 2.33 6.53
CA ALA A 23 -0.91 2.24 5.23
C ALA A 23 -0.01 2.75 4.10
N ALA A 24 -0.15 2.15 2.92
CA ALA A 24 0.53 2.54 1.70
C ALA A 24 -0.41 2.47 0.48
N LEU A 25 -0.24 3.40 -0.46
CA LEU A 25 -0.78 3.26 -1.80
C LEU A 25 0.09 2.30 -2.61
N VAL A 26 -0.55 1.38 -3.32
CA VAL A 26 0.11 0.36 -4.15
C VAL A 26 0.02 0.76 -5.62
N LEU A 27 1.17 0.78 -6.28
CA LEU A 27 1.29 1.06 -7.71
C LEU A 27 2.04 -0.08 -8.41
N ALA A 28 1.56 -0.47 -9.59
CA ALA A 28 2.31 -1.28 -10.54
C ALA A 28 3.12 -0.36 -11.46
N VAL A 29 4.44 -0.48 -11.45
CA VAL A 29 5.36 0.31 -12.29
C VAL A 29 6.20 -0.64 -13.14
N GLY A 30 5.80 -0.81 -14.39
CA GLY A 30 6.39 -1.82 -15.28
C GLY A 30 6.23 -3.24 -14.70
N HIS A 31 7.33 -3.88 -14.34
CA HIS A 31 7.37 -5.22 -13.74
C HIS A 31 7.54 -5.22 -12.21
N HIS A 32 7.52 -4.06 -11.56
CA HIS A 32 7.76 -3.92 -10.13
C HIS A 32 6.59 -3.26 -9.40
N THR A 33 6.54 -3.47 -8.08
CA THR A 33 5.57 -2.84 -7.18
C THR A 33 6.23 -1.67 -6.47
N GLU A 34 5.54 -0.54 -6.43
CA GLU A 34 5.95 0.65 -5.70
C GLU A 34 4.90 0.98 -4.62
N LEU A 35 5.39 1.33 -3.44
CA LEU A 35 4.55 1.68 -2.29
C LEU A 35 4.77 3.14 -1.92
N VAL A 36 3.68 3.91 -1.82
CA VAL A 36 3.71 5.27 -1.25
C VAL A 36 3.11 5.22 0.14
N HIS A 37 3.97 5.20 1.15
CA HIS A 37 3.57 5.17 2.55
C HIS A 37 3.01 6.52 3.02
N PHE A 38 2.03 6.46 3.93
CA PHE A 38 1.44 7.66 4.51
C PHE A 38 2.47 8.54 5.25
N ALA A 39 3.50 7.92 5.81
CA ALA A 39 4.56 8.59 6.58
C ALA A 39 5.70 9.14 5.71
N HIS A 40 5.63 9.02 4.38
CA HIS A 40 6.64 9.59 3.49
C HIS A 40 6.66 11.12 3.64
N PRO A 41 7.83 11.80 3.65
CA PRO A 41 7.93 13.24 3.92
C PRO A 41 7.20 14.11 2.87
N ASP A 42 7.11 13.63 1.63
CA ASP A 42 6.29 14.25 0.57
C ASP A 42 5.57 13.18 -0.27
N PRO A 43 4.42 12.66 0.21
CA PRO A 43 3.75 11.53 -0.43
C PRO A 43 3.04 11.96 -1.72
N VAL A 44 2.62 13.23 -1.82
CA VAL A 44 1.99 13.79 -3.02
C VAL A 44 3.00 13.87 -4.16
N MET A 45 4.19 14.43 -3.91
CA MET A 45 5.23 14.51 -4.94
C MET A 45 5.71 13.12 -5.35
N ARG A 46 5.90 12.19 -4.40
CA ARG A 46 6.27 10.80 -4.71
C ARG A 46 5.25 10.13 -5.62
N LEU A 47 3.97 10.22 -5.27
CA LEU A 47 2.88 9.63 -6.06
C LEU A 47 2.82 10.23 -7.47
N ASN A 48 2.94 11.56 -7.59
CA ASN A 48 2.98 12.22 -8.90
C ASN A 48 4.12 11.70 -9.79
N ARG A 49 5.33 11.53 -9.24
CA ARG A 49 6.47 11.01 -10.01
C ARG A 49 6.22 9.59 -10.50
N LEU A 50 5.68 8.73 -9.65
CA LEU A 50 5.36 7.35 -10.02
C LEU A 50 4.29 7.28 -11.12
N LEU A 51 3.25 8.13 -11.04
CA LEU A 51 2.24 8.22 -12.10
C LEU A 51 2.85 8.73 -13.41
N GLN A 52 3.74 9.73 -13.35
CA GLN A 52 4.44 10.26 -14.52
C GLN A 52 5.39 9.24 -15.17
N SER A 53 5.96 8.33 -14.39
CA SER A 53 6.79 7.23 -14.90
C SER A 53 5.96 6.05 -15.45
N GLY A 54 4.65 6.20 -15.62
CA GLY A 54 3.76 5.16 -16.13
C GLY A 54 3.21 4.20 -15.07
N GLY A 55 3.35 4.54 -13.78
CA GLY A 55 2.78 3.78 -12.68
C GLY A 55 1.26 3.75 -12.72
N ARG A 56 0.69 2.57 -12.46
CA ARG A 56 -0.76 2.34 -12.42
C ARG A 56 -1.20 2.07 -11.00
N LEU A 57 -2.20 2.82 -10.55
CA LEU A 57 -2.79 2.67 -9.23
C LEU A 57 -3.54 1.35 -9.14
N ALA A 58 -3.37 0.65 -8.02
CA ALA A 58 -4.14 -0.56 -7.71
C ALA A 58 -5.06 -0.33 -6.50
N GLY A 59 -4.51 0.15 -5.40
CA GLY A 59 -5.22 0.14 -4.13
C GLY A 59 -4.44 0.70 -2.97
N ILE A 60 -5.00 0.50 -1.78
CA ILE A 60 -4.36 0.73 -0.49
C ILE A 60 -4.06 -0.63 0.12
N LEU A 61 -2.84 -0.77 0.62
CA LEU A 61 -2.41 -1.83 1.52
C LEU A 61 -2.30 -1.22 2.91
N GLY A 62 -2.81 -1.89 3.92
CA GLY A 62 -2.55 -1.50 5.30
C GLY A 62 -2.25 -2.70 6.18
N CYS A 63 -1.60 -2.44 7.30
CA CYS A 63 -1.31 -3.46 8.29
C CYS A 63 -1.65 -2.99 9.70
N ARG A 64 -2.01 -3.95 10.54
CA ARG A 64 -2.17 -3.77 11.97
C ARG A 64 -1.58 -4.95 12.72
N THR A 65 -0.80 -4.70 13.75
CA THR A 65 -0.30 -5.70 14.68
C THR A 65 -1.30 -5.85 15.83
N VAL A 66 -1.87 -7.04 15.98
CA VAL A 66 -2.81 -7.38 17.06
C VAL A 66 -2.28 -8.60 17.78
N ALA A 67 -2.04 -8.47 19.09
CA ALA A 67 -1.52 -9.57 19.93
C ALA A 67 -0.22 -10.22 19.39
N GLY A 68 0.67 -9.41 18.80
CA GLY A 68 1.94 -9.88 18.23
C GLY A 68 1.84 -10.40 16.79
N GLU A 69 0.63 -10.50 16.21
CA GLU A 69 0.43 -10.92 14.83
C GLU A 69 0.17 -9.72 13.92
N THR A 70 0.93 -9.60 12.83
CA THR A 70 0.68 -8.59 11.80
C THR A 70 -0.41 -9.07 10.84
N ARG A 71 -1.54 -8.36 10.84
CA ARG A 71 -2.66 -8.57 9.93
C ARG A 71 -2.62 -7.56 8.79
N TRP A 72 -2.61 -8.08 7.57
CA TRP A 72 -2.62 -7.27 6.35
C TRP A 72 -4.03 -7.12 5.80
N SER A 73 -4.34 -5.95 5.27
CA SER A 73 -5.61 -5.63 4.62
C SER A 73 -5.37 -4.93 3.29
N THR A 74 -6.21 -5.22 2.29
CA THR A 74 -6.15 -4.58 0.99
C THR A 74 -7.50 -3.98 0.62
N ARG A 75 -7.45 -2.82 -0.03
CA ARG A 75 -8.63 -2.13 -0.54
C ARG A 75 -8.35 -1.57 -1.94
N PRO A 76 -9.02 -2.05 -3.00
CA PRO A 76 -8.94 -1.44 -4.32
C PRO A 76 -9.34 0.04 -4.28
N LEU A 77 -8.65 0.88 -5.05
CA LEU A 77 -9.09 2.25 -5.27
C LEU A 77 -10.33 2.26 -6.15
N GLN A 78 -11.27 3.17 -5.88
CA GLN A 78 -12.57 3.22 -6.58
C GLN A 78 -12.41 3.30 -8.11
N GLU A 79 -11.41 4.05 -8.57
CA GLU A 79 -11.13 4.28 -10.00
C GLU A 79 -10.63 3.03 -10.74
N CYS A 80 -10.06 2.06 -10.03
CA CYS A 80 -9.49 0.84 -10.60
C CYS A 80 -10.18 -0.43 -10.08
N ALA A 81 -11.20 -0.31 -9.22
CA ALA A 81 -11.83 -1.45 -8.54
C ALA A 81 -12.47 -2.48 -9.48
N ASN A 82 -12.83 -2.07 -10.70
CA ASN A 82 -13.42 -2.91 -11.74
C ASN A 82 -12.39 -3.51 -12.69
N GLU A 83 -11.11 -3.14 -12.58
CA GLU A 83 -10.06 -3.72 -13.41
C GLU A 83 -9.72 -5.12 -12.91
N ALA A 84 -9.80 -6.12 -13.80
CA ALA A 84 -9.67 -7.53 -13.44
C ALA A 84 -8.32 -7.89 -12.78
N TRP A 85 -7.27 -7.13 -13.07
CA TRP A 85 -5.93 -7.36 -12.51
C TRP A 85 -5.76 -6.83 -11.08
N VAL A 86 -6.58 -5.87 -10.63
CA VAL A 86 -6.31 -5.12 -9.39
C VAL A 86 -6.44 -5.98 -8.13
N ARG A 87 -7.53 -6.74 -8.03
CA ARG A 87 -7.77 -7.62 -6.87
C ARG A 87 -6.69 -8.70 -6.72
N PRO A 88 -6.38 -9.51 -7.74
CA PRO A 88 -5.32 -10.52 -7.61
C PRO A 88 -3.94 -9.88 -7.39
N TYR A 89 -3.67 -8.71 -7.99
CA TYR A 89 -2.41 -8.00 -7.77
C TYR A 89 -2.25 -7.53 -6.32
N LEU A 90 -3.26 -6.91 -5.73
CA LEU A 90 -3.23 -6.48 -4.32
C LEU A 90 -3.08 -7.67 -3.37
N GLN A 91 -3.73 -8.80 -3.66
CA GLN A 91 -3.55 -10.04 -2.88
C GLN A 91 -2.12 -10.55 -2.95
N ALA A 92 -1.50 -10.56 -4.13
CA ALA A 92 -0.11 -10.96 -4.30
C ALA A 92 0.85 -10.03 -3.55
N VAL A 93 0.63 -8.71 -3.61
CA VAL A 93 1.43 -7.73 -2.86
C VAL A 93 1.29 -7.96 -1.35
N ALA A 94 0.07 -8.12 -0.84
CA ALA A 94 -0.14 -8.39 0.59
C ALA A 94 0.51 -9.70 1.05
N ALA A 95 0.47 -10.75 0.21
CA ALA A 95 1.15 -12.01 0.52
C ALA A 95 2.68 -11.87 0.53
N ALA A 96 3.26 -11.08 -0.39
CA ALA A 96 4.69 -10.81 -0.40
C ALA A 96 5.14 -10.05 0.86
N GLU A 97 4.37 -9.03 1.27
CA GLU A 97 4.64 -8.26 2.50
C GLU A 97 4.43 -9.10 3.77
N ALA A 98 3.44 -9.99 3.78
CA ALA A 98 3.21 -10.93 4.88
C ALA A 98 4.29 -12.02 4.97
N GLY A 99 4.84 -12.46 3.84
CA GLY A 99 5.94 -13.43 3.78
C GLY A 99 7.31 -12.84 4.13
N ALA A 100 7.44 -11.51 4.16
CA ALA A 100 8.67 -10.80 4.54
C ALA A 100 8.92 -10.74 6.06
N VAL A 101 8.22 -11.56 6.86
CA VAL A 101 8.57 -11.81 8.27
C VAL A 101 9.94 -12.49 8.31
N ARG A 102 11.01 -11.71 8.38
CA ARG A 102 12.27 -12.19 8.94
C ARG A 102 11.99 -12.52 10.40
N ILE A 103 12.10 -13.81 10.71
CA ILE A 103 12.36 -14.28 12.06
C ILE A 103 13.76 -13.76 12.41
N ASP A 104 13.84 -12.53 12.92
CA ASP A 104 14.87 -12.17 13.89
C ASP A 104 14.34 -12.60 15.25
N ALA A 105 14.29 -13.93 15.44
CA ALA A 105 14.29 -14.48 16.79
C ALA A 105 15.65 -14.12 17.37
N ALA A 106 15.66 -13.05 18.15
CA ALA A 106 16.77 -12.70 19.02
C ALA A 106 17.27 -13.98 19.70
N ILE A 107 18.55 -14.28 19.45
CA ILE A 107 19.31 -15.22 20.26
C ILE A 107 19.31 -14.63 21.67
N ALA A 108 18.46 -15.18 22.53
CA ALA A 108 18.61 -15.05 23.98
C ALA A 108 19.50 -16.21 24.41
N ASP A 109 20.82 -16.02 24.34
CA ASP A 109 21.76 -16.79 25.14
C ASP A 109 21.71 -16.21 26.57
N GLY A 110 21.22 -17.03 27.49
CA GLY A 110 21.30 -16.86 28.93
C GLY A 110 21.64 -18.19 29.56
#